data_AF-A0A926BH52-F1
#
_entry.id   AF-A0A926BH52-F1
#
_cell.length_a   1.000
_cell.length_b   1.000
_cell.length_c   1.000
_cell.angle_alpha   90.00
_cell.angle_beta   90.00
_cell.angle_gamma   90.00
#
_symmetry.space_group_name_H-M   'P 1'
#
loop_
_entity.id
_entity.type
_entity.pdbx_description
1 polymer ?
#
loop_
_entity_poly.entity_id
_entity_poly.type
_entity_poly.pdbx_seq_one_letter_code
_entity_poly.pdbx_strand_id
1 'polypeptide(L)'
;MAAWNAHDLGQILSHYADDFSMASPFIPGIVGEPSGRLQGKEAVGAYWETALGRYPDLRFVLHKVFCGADTVAVLYESVGGRTAIEHFRFDAAGLVCEASGQYDRI
;
A
#
# COMPACT_ATOMS: atom_id res chain seq x y z
N MET A 1 7.68 3.96 -3.94
CA MET A 1 8.80 3.00 -3.80
C MET A 1 9.90 3.51 -2.89
N ALA A 2 10.51 4.68 -3.16
CA ALA A 2 11.58 5.21 -2.30
C ALA A 2 11.17 5.37 -0.83
N ALA A 3 10.01 5.97 -0.56
CA ALA A 3 9.45 6.12 0.80
C ALA A 3 9.33 4.78 1.55
N TRP A 4 8.75 3.77 0.88
CA TRP A 4 8.65 2.40 1.39
C TRP A 4 10.01 1.78 1.68
N ASN A 5 10.97 1.90 0.75
CA ASN A 5 12.32 1.35 0.92
C ASN A 5 13.17 2.11 1.95
N ALA A 6 12.79 3.35 2.28
CA ALA A 6 13.38 4.14 3.36
C ALA A 6 12.67 3.94 4.71
N HIS A 7 11.58 3.16 4.72
CA HIS A 7 10.74 2.89 5.90
C HIS A 7 10.18 4.17 6.52
N ASP A 8 9.95 5.20 5.70
CA ASP A 8 9.46 6.51 6.12
C ASP A 8 7.94 6.56 6.00
N LEU A 9 7.24 6.20 7.08
CA LEU A 9 5.77 6.20 7.12
C LEU A 9 5.17 7.58 6.83
N GLY A 10 5.81 8.66 7.26
CA GLY A 10 5.35 10.02 7.02
C GLY A 10 5.39 10.36 5.53
N GLN A 11 6.49 10.03 4.86
CA GLN A 11 6.61 10.21 3.41
C GLN A 11 5.65 9.29 2.64
N ILE A 12 5.45 8.04 3.09
CA ILE A 12 4.45 7.15 2.48
C ILE A 12 3.06 7.79 2.55
N LEU A 13 2.60 8.18 3.75
CA LEU A 13 1.26 8.75 3.96
C LEU A 13 1.06 10.11 3.28
N SER A 14 2.15 10.84 2.98
CA SER A 14 2.07 12.12 2.25
C SER A 14 1.49 12.01 0.83
N HIS A 15 1.49 10.80 0.26
CA HIS A 15 0.91 10.53 -1.07
C HIS A 15 -0.60 10.28 -1.06
N TYR A 16 -1.23 10.21 0.11
CA TYR A 16 -2.63 9.76 0.27
C TYR A 16 -3.52 10.90 0.76
N ALA A 17 -4.79 10.85 0.39
CA ALA A 17 -5.84 11.68 0.98
C ALA A 17 -6.03 11.29 2.46
N ASP A 18 -6.53 12.20 3.29
CA ASP A 18 -6.66 11.93 4.74
C ASP A 18 -7.64 10.78 5.04
N ASP A 19 -8.68 10.64 4.22
CA ASP A 19 -9.72 9.61 4.27
C ASP A 19 -9.57 8.60 3.12
N PHE A 20 -8.37 8.26 2.68
CA PHE A 20 -8.24 7.23 1.65
C PHE A 20 -8.66 5.84 2.16
N SER A 21 -9.10 4.97 1.26
CA SER A 21 -9.36 3.56 1.58
C SER A 21 -8.20 2.66 1.14
N MET A 22 -7.90 1.63 1.92
CA MET A 22 -6.92 0.59 1.60
C MET A 22 -7.55 -0.78 1.67
N ALA A 23 -7.33 -1.62 0.65
CA ALA A 23 -7.73 -3.02 0.64
C ALA A 23 -6.55 -3.96 0.47
N SER A 24 -6.47 -5.02 1.29
CA SER A 24 -5.39 -6.01 1.21
C SER A 24 -5.82 -7.34 1.83
N PRO A 25 -5.45 -8.49 1.23
CA PRO A 25 -5.69 -9.80 1.83
C PRO A 25 -4.93 -10.02 3.15
N PHE A 26 -3.93 -9.18 3.47
CA PHE A 26 -3.16 -9.29 4.72
C PHE A 26 -3.77 -8.52 5.90
N ILE A 27 -4.70 -7.60 5.67
CA ILE A 27 -5.36 -6.80 6.72
C ILE A 27 -6.03 -7.70 7.79
N PRO A 28 -6.83 -8.73 7.45
CA PRO A 28 -7.48 -9.56 8.46
C PRO A 28 -6.49 -10.27 9.37
N GLY A 29 -5.33 -10.69 8.83
CA GLY A 29 -4.31 -11.41 9.59
C GLY A 29 -3.39 -10.52 10.44
N ILE A 30 -3.33 -9.21 10.17
CA ILE A 30 -2.45 -8.27 10.90
C ILE A 30 -3.22 -7.46 11.94
N VAL A 31 -4.42 -6.98 11.58
CA VAL A 31 -5.22 -6.10 12.46
C VAL A 31 -6.60 -6.67 12.83
N GLY A 32 -6.93 -7.88 12.36
CA GLY A 32 -8.18 -8.55 12.74
C GLY A 32 -9.45 -8.01 12.06
N GLU A 33 -9.31 -7.14 11.05
CA GLU A 33 -10.44 -6.57 10.31
C GLU A 33 -10.91 -7.52 9.19
N PRO A 34 -12.07 -8.21 9.32
CA PRO A 34 -12.46 -9.29 8.42
C PRO A 34 -12.76 -8.86 6.99
N SER A 35 -13.14 -7.60 6.77
CA SER A 35 -13.42 -7.07 5.43
C SER A 35 -12.16 -6.98 4.55
N GLY A 36 -10.98 -7.00 5.17
CA GLY A 36 -9.72 -6.73 4.49
C GLY A 36 -9.60 -5.28 3.97
N ARG A 37 -10.38 -4.36 4.55
CA ARG A 37 -10.40 -2.94 4.18
C ARG A 37 -10.20 -2.04 5.40
N LEU A 38 -9.45 -0.98 5.22
CA LEU A 38 -9.22 0.07 6.20
C LEU A 38 -9.50 1.44 5.57
N GLN A 39 -9.81 2.43 6.42
CA GLN A 39 -10.20 3.77 6.02
C GLN A 39 -9.43 4.80 6.83
N GLY A 40 -8.84 5.78 6.14
CA GLY A 40 -8.15 6.91 6.73
C GLY A 40 -6.70 6.64 7.14
N LYS A 41 -5.90 7.71 7.14
CA LYS A 41 -4.46 7.66 7.44
C LYS A 41 -4.12 7.05 8.79
N GLU A 42 -4.96 7.25 9.80
CA GLU A 42 -4.72 6.70 11.14
C GLU A 42 -4.77 5.16 11.12
N ALA A 43 -5.87 4.58 10.64
CA ALA A 43 -6.05 3.14 10.62
C ALA A 43 -5.07 2.46 9.65
N VAL A 44 -4.89 3.03 8.45
CA VAL A 44 -3.96 2.47 7.46
C VAL A 44 -2.51 2.67 7.90
N GLY A 45 -2.19 3.80 8.53
CA GLY A 45 -0.86 4.10 9.07
C GLY A 45 -0.45 3.11 10.14
N ALA A 46 -1.32 2.82 11.11
CA ALA A 46 -1.06 1.82 12.16
C ALA A 46 -0.83 0.41 11.57
N TYR A 47 -1.60 0.05 10.55
CA TYR A 47 -1.40 -1.21 9.80
C TYR A 47 -0.04 -1.26 9.10
N TRP A 48 0.36 -0.19 8.41
CA TRP A 48 1.65 -0.13 7.73
C TRP A 48 2.84 -0.03 8.69
N GLU A 49 2.70 0.67 9.81
CA GLU A 49 3.71 0.71 10.87
C GLU A 49 3.98 -0.70 11.42
N THR A 50 2.90 -1.46 11.68
CA THR A 50 3.00 -2.87 12.09
C THR A 50 3.72 -3.72 11.04
N ALA A 51 3.41 -3.50 9.76
CA ALA A 51 4.06 -4.21 8.66
C ALA A 51 5.56 -3.87 8.53
N LEU A 52 5.93 -2.58 8.64
CA LEU A 52 7.32 -2.13 8.60
C LEU A 52 8.12 -2.69 9.78
N GLY A 53 7.54 -2.70 10.99
CA GLY A 53 8.16 -3.32 12.17
C GLY A 53 8.34 -4.84 12.03
N ARG A 54 7.44 -5.52 11.33
CA ARG A 54 7.53 -6.97 11.07
C ARG A 54 8.55 -7.32 9.98
N TYR A 55 8.81 -6.41 9.04
CA TYR A 55 9.69 -6.62 7.90
C TYR A 55 10.79 -5.54 7.84
N PRO A 56 11.78 -5.56 8.76
CA PRO A 56 12.83 -4.54 8.82
C PRO A 56 13.76 -4.54 7.59
N ASP A 57 13.80 -5.64 6.84
CA ASP A 57 14.54 -5.74 5.58
C ASP A 57 13.63 -5.54 4.34
N LEU A 58 12.43 -4.97 4.53
CA LEU A 58 11.50 -4.71 3.44
C LEU A 58 12.19 -3.86 2.38
N ARG A 59 12.19 -4.38 1.16
CA ARG A 59 12.65 -3.67 -0.03
C ARG A 59 11.81 -4.08 -1.22
N PHE A 60 11.14 -3.09 -1.80
CA PHE A 60 10.38 -3.24 -3.03
C PHE A 60 11.24 -2.96 -4.25
N VAL A 61 11.14 -3.84 -5.25
CA VAL A 61 11.79 -3.70 -6.55
C VAL A 61 10.73 -3.45 -7.60
N LEU A 62 10.71 -2.24 -8.16
CA LEU A 62 9.76 -1.88 -9.21
C LEU A 62 10.03 -2.64 -10.50
N HIS A 63 9.01 -3.29 -11.07
CA HIS A 63 9.08 -3.89 -12.40
C HIS A 63 8.44 -3.02 -13.47
N LYS A 64 7.20 -2.58 -13.23
CA LYS A 64 6.43 -1.87 -14.25
C LYS A 64 5.37 -0.96 -13.65
N VAL A 65 5.10 0.14 -14.35
CA VAL A 65 4.02 1.09 -14.05
C VAL A 65 3.05 1.09 -15.22
N PHE A 66 1.76 1.12 -14.91
CA PHE A 66 0.66 1.23 -15.86
C PHE A 66 -0.19 2.43 -15.47
N CYS A 67 -0.56 3.26 -16.45
CA CYS A 67 -1.33 4.48 -16.22
C CYS A 67 -2.74 4.35 -16.83
N GLY A 68 -3.76 4.60 -16.00
CA GLY A 68 -5.13 4.84 -16.41
C GLY A 68 -5.45 6.34 -16.51
N ALA A 69 -6.74 6.67 -16.57
CA ALA A 69 -7.19 8.06 -16.62
C ALA A 69 -7.01 8.78 -15.27
N ASP A 70 -7.41 8.12 -14.18
CA ASP A 70 -7.33 8.57 -12.79
C ASP A 70 -6.65 7.53 -11.89
N THR A 71 -6.01 6.52 -12.49
CA THR A 71 -5.43 5.39 -11.76
C THR A 71 -3.99 5.09 -12.19
N VAL A 72 -3.24 4.49 -11.27
CA VAL A 72 -1.92 3.91 -11.54
C VAL A 72 -1.90 2.51 -10.95
N ALA A 73 -1.40 1.54 -11.73
CA ALA A 73 -1.07 0.23 -11.20
C ALA A 73 0.45 0.01 -11.26
N VAL A 74 1.01 -0.56 -10.21
CA VAL A 74 2.45 -0.79 -10.08
C VAL A 74 2.72 -2.26 -9.80
N LEU A 75 3.49 -2.90 -10.67
CA LEU A 75 4.00 -4.27 -10.49
C LEU A 75 5.39 -4.21 -9.83
N TYR A 76 5.59 -4.94 -8.73
CA TYR A 76 6.85 -4.93 -7.97
C TYR A 76 7.11 -6.26 -7.22
N GLU A 77 8.37 -6.53 -6.90
CA GLU A 77 8.75 -7.56 -5.93
C GLU A 77 8.47 -7.07 -4.52
N SER A 78 7.72 -7.85 -3.75
CA SER A 78 7.34 -7.58 -2.37
C SER A 78 8.07 -8.52 -1.39
N VAL A 79 7.77 -8.38 -0.10
CA VAL A 79 8.40 -9.16 0.97
C VAL A 79 8.09 -10.66 0.86
N GLY A 80 9.07 -11.49 1.20
CA GLY A 80 8.95 -12.94 1.15
C GLY A 80 8.95 -13.51 -0.27
N GLY A 81 9.56 -12.81 -1.24
CA GLY A 81 9.69 -13.23 -2.63
C GLY A 81 8.38 -13.25 -3.41
N ARG A 82 7.39 -12.47 -2.95
CA ARG A 82 6.07 -12.33 -3.59
C ARG A 82 6.14 -11.32 -4.71
N THR A 83 5.26 -11.46 -5.68
CA THR A 83 5.00 -10.40 -6.66
C THR A 83 3.70 -9.72 -6.32
N ALA A 84 3.71 -8.39 -6.31
CA ALA A 84 2.54 -7.59 -5.98
C ALA A 84 2.20 -6.63 -7.12
N ILE A 85 0.90 -6.42 -7.32
CA ILE A 85 0.35 -5.27 -8.02
C ILE A 85 -0.28 -4.39 -6.96
N GLU A 86 0.13 -3.12 -6.88
CA GLU A 86 -0.63 -2.11 -6.12
C GLU A 86 -1.40 -1.25 -7.11
N HIS A 87 -2.70 -1.13 -6.91
CA HIS A 87 -3.55 -0.24 -7.69
C HIS A 87 -3.94 0.97 -6.85
N PHE A 88 -3.77 2.15 -7.44
CA PHE A 88 -4.06 3.45 -6.84
C PHE A 88 -5.06 4.21 -7.70
N ARG A 89 -6.10 4.78 -7.08
CA ARG A 89 -6.95 5.82 -7.69
C ARG A 89 -6.61 7.16 -7.06
N PHE A 90 -6.54 8.20 -7.89
CA PHE A 90 -6.20 9.55 -7.48
C PHE A 90 -7.44 10.45 -7.50
N ASP A 91 -7.51 11.38 -6.56
CA ASP A 91 -8.49 12.45 -6.56
C ASP A 91 -8.05 13.64 -7.45
N ALA A 92 -8.88 14.69 -7.51
CA ALA A 92 -8.58 15.90 -8.27
C ALA A 92 -7.39 16.72 -7.74
N ALA A 93 -6.95 16.47 -6.49
CA ALA A 93 -5.77 17.08 -5.90
C ALA A 93 -4.49 16.27 -6.20
N GLY A 94 -4.60 15.12 -6.87
CA GLY A 94 -3.49 14.24 -7.18
C GLY A 94 -3.05 13.39 -5.99
N LEU A 95 -3.89 13.24 -4.97
CA LEU A 95 -3.65 12.35 -3.84
C LEU A 95 -4.36 11.02 -4.04
N VAL A 96 -3.78 9.93 -3.52
CA VAL A 96 -4.42 8.61 -3.59
C VAL A 96 -5.63 8.59 -2.65
N CYS A 97 -6.82 8.35 -3.20
CA CYS A 97 -8.08 8.22 -2.45
C CYS A 97 -8.52 6.75 -2.28
N GLU A 98 -8.05 5.85 -3.15
CA GLU A 98 -8.27 4.40 -3.00
C GLU A 98 -6.98 3.65 -3.35
N ALA A 99 -6.61 2.69 -2.53
CA ALA A 99 -5.49 1.78 -2.75
C ALA A 99 -5.91 0.32 -2.54
N SER A 100 -5.29 -0.58 -3.30
CA SER A 100 -5.46 -2.01 -3.13
C SER A 100 -4.21 -2.77 -3.50
N GLY A 101 -3.86 -3.75 -2.68
CA GLY A 101 -2.73 -4.67 -2.91
C GLY A 101 -3.23 -6.04 -3.37
N GLN A 102 -2.74 -6.48 -4.52
CA GLN A 102 -2.99 -7.79 -5.12
C GLN A 102 -1.66 -8.55 -5.17
N TYR A 103 -1.68 -9.82 -4.75
CA TYR A 103 -0.47 -10.63 -4.63
C TYR A 103 -0.63 -11.93 -5.39
N ASP A 104 0.47 -12.42 -5.95
CA ASP A 104 0.54 -13.73 -6.61
C ASP A 104 0.29 -14.90 -5.63
N ARG A 105 0.55 -14.69 -4.34
CA ARG A 105 0.26 -15.63 -3.24
C ARG A 105 -0.01 -14.90 -1.93
N ILE A 106 -0.85 -15.50 -1.08
CA ILE A 106 -1.22 -15.02 0.26
C ILE A 106 -0.42 -15.81 1.29
#